data_AF-A0A1G0ZAB0-F1
#
_entry.id   AF-A0A1G0ZAB0-F1
#
_cell.length_a   1.000
_cell.length_b   1.000
_cell.length_c   1.000
_cell.angle_alpha   90.00
_cell.angle_beta   90.00
_cell.angle_gamma   90.00
#
_symmetry.space_group_name_H-M   'P 1'
#
loop_
_entity.id
_entity.type
_entity.pdbx_description
1 polymer ?
#
loop_
_entity_poly.entity_id
_entity_poly.type
_entity_poly.pdbx_seq_one_letter_code
_entity_poly.pdbx_strand_id
1 'polypeptide(L)'
;MASLYKMDKGTEIELFRMLNAAGLTAEDAKKLSTQPKVVKAMLAKMREDDAFRLIHGRFTPLADKVAMVKSWPGINPDDVDAAVALVRENGTIAGFEVESPNNPLLDLVIVVYRESIPATLLYGRDRFMETFEGHYAEWAEAYASGVDDERVELIPGARKFRPNTIQVQAVDFGANWDPQRGNVLSEVQKTQGGKLADFAGLFNASQSPKWVEQMDEVNVPETILAALLLSVPHCGVRSYSPDIWRHSGGEAELGGYHIGSRFHVLSMAVVREFHWR
;
A
#
# COMPACT_ATOMS: atom_id res chain seq x y z
N MET A 1 26.95 -22.16 43.44
CA MET A 1 27.06 -20.91 42.66
C MET A 1 25.90 -20.85 41.68
N ALA A 2 24.90 -20.01 41.94
CA ALA A 2 23.73 -19.88 41.08
C ALA A 2 24.06 -18.94 39.90
N SER A 3 23.88 -19.41 38.66
CA SER A 3 24.04 -18.60 37.45
C SER A 3 23.05 -17.43 37.49
N LEU A 4 23.57 -16.20 37.56
CA LEU A 4 22.84 -14.96 37.79
C LEU A 4 22.10 -14.41 36.56
N TYR A 5 21.99 -15.19 35.49
CA TYR A 5 21.26 -14.76 34.30
C TYR A 5 20.57 -15.94 33.62
N LYS A 6 19.31 -16.17 34.00
CA LYS A 6 18.38 -16.94 33.18
C LYS A 6 17.62 -15.97 32.29
N MET A 7 17.81 -16.12 30.98
CA MET A 7 16.95 -15.48 29.97
C MET A 7 15.53 -16.03 30.15
N ASP A 8 14.52 -15.16 30.06
CA ASP A 8 13.14 -15.62 30.11
C ASP A 8 12.79 -16.39 28.83
N LYS A 9 11.81 -17.28 28.95
CA LYS A 9 11.42 -18.21 27.89
C LYS A 9 10.93 -17.50 26.62
N GLY A 10 10.37 -16.29 26.74
CA GLY A 10 9.92 -15.49 25.60
C GLY A 10 11.10 -14.98 24.79
N THR A 11 12.09 -14.38 25.47
CA THR A 11 13.33 -13.90 24.85
C THR A 11 14.14 -15.04 24.21
N GLU A 12 14.14 -16.23 24.80
CA GLU A 12 14.79 -17.41 24.23
C GLU A 12 14.14 -17.86 22.91
N ILE A 13 12.80 -17.93 22.87
CA ILE A 13 12.05 -18.32 21.65
C ILE A 13 12.25 -17.29 20.52
N GLU A 14 12.23 -16.00 20.84
CA GLU A 14 12.45 -14.90 19.89
C GLU A 14 13.87 -14.98 19.27
N LEU A 15 14.89 -15.19 20.11
CA LEU A 15 16.28 -15.37 19.68
C LEU A 15 16.43 -16.57 18.72
N PHE A 16 15.85 -17.72 19.06
CA PHE A 16 15.93 -18.92 18.21
C PHE A 16 15.23 -18.74 16.86
N ARG A 17 14.08 -18.04 16.83
CA ARG A 17 13.37 -17.74 15.58
C ARG A 17 14.21 -16.87 14.63
N MET A 18 14.88 -15.86 15.17
CA MET A 18 15.68 -14.91 14.39
C MET A 18 17.02 -15.50 13.91
N LEU A 19 17.67 -16.31 14.74
CA LEU A 19 18.94 -16.96 14.37
C LEU A 19 18.74 -18.02 13.26
N ASN A 20 17.60 -18.72 13.27
CA ASN A 20 17.21 -19.60 12.16
C ASN A 20 16.99 -18.84 10.85
N ALA A 21 16.38 -17.64 10.89
CA ALA A 21 16.20 -16.79 9.71
C ALA A 21 17.54 -16.25 9.17
N ALA A 22 18.56 -16.11 10.02
CA ALA A 22 19.90 -15.70 9.65
C ALA A 22 20.82 -16.87 9.22
N GLY A 23 20.32 -18.11 9.17
CA GLY A 23 21.07 -19.28 8.73
C GLY A 23 22.11 -19.81 9.74
N LEU A 24 22.01 -19.43 11.02
CA LEU A 24 22.92 -19.88 12.08
C LEU A 24 22.44 -21.20 12.71
N THR A 25 23.38 -21.99 13.22
CA THR A 25 23.07 -23.33 13.76
C THR A 25 22.54 -23.26 15.20
N ALA A 26 21.81 -24.29 15.63
CA ALA A 26 21.32 -24.41 17.01
C ALA A 26 22.45 -24.40 18.07
N GLU A 27 23.67 -24.79 17.67
CA GLU A 27 24.84 -24.79 18.55
C GLU A 27 25.39 -23.37 18.78
N ASP A 28 25.31 -22.50 17.77
CA ASP A 28 25.66 -21.08 17.88
C ASP A 28 24.65 -20.33 18.76
N ALA A 29 23.36 -20.63 18.63
CA ALA A 29 22.31 -20.10 19.49
C ALA A 29 22.51 -20.46 20.96
N LYS A 30 22.98 -21.69 21.24
CA LYS A 30 23.28 -22.16 22.60
C LYS A 30 24.53 -21.49 23.20
N LYS A 31 25.52 -21.13 22.38
CA LYS A 31 26.67 -20.34 22.84
C LYS A 31 26.26 -18.90 23.17
N LEU A 32 25.42 -18.28 22.33
CA LEU A 32 24.92 -16.93 22.53
C LEU A 32 24.01 -16.80 23.76
N SER A 33 23.17 -17.79 24.05
CA SER A 33 22.27 -17.78 25.21
C SER A 33 23.00 -17.77 26.57
N THR A 34 24.28 -18.14 26.60
CA THR A 34 25.14 -18.04 27.80
C THR A 34 25.69 -16.63 28.05
N GLN A 35 25.48 -15.69 27.12
CA GLN A 35 25.94 -14.29 27.21
C GLN A 35 24.75 -13.29 27.20
N PRO A 36 23.91 -13.27 28.24
CA PRO A 36 22.64 -12.54 28.25
C PRO A 36 22.78 -11.01 28.12
N LYS A 37 23.91 -10.42 28.51
CA LYS A 37 24.19 -8.99 28.24
C LYS A 37 24.42 -8.72 26.76
N VAL A 38 25.13 -9.62 26.07
CA VAL A 38 25.39 -9.53 24.63
C VAL A 38 24.10 -9.77 23.86
N VAL A 39 23.31 -10.78 24.25
CA VAL A 39 21.98 -11.04 23.67
C VAL A 39 21.05 -9.85 23.89
N LYS A 40 20.99 -9.27 25.09
CA LYS A 40 20.13 -8.12 25.36
C LYS A 40 20.59 -6.87 24.60
N ALA A 41 21.89 -6.66 24.43
CA ALA A 41 22.43 -5.56 23.63
C ALA A 41 22.22 -5.80 22.12
N MET A 42 22.35 -7.04 21.63
CA MET A 42 22.02 -7.42 20.26
C MET A 42 20.53 -7.27 20.01
N LEU A 43 19.65 -7.73 20.92
CA LEU A 43 18.20 -7.54 20.82
C LEU A 43 17.81 -6.07 20.96
N ALA A 44 18.49 -5.27 21.77
CA ALA A 44 18.22 -3.83 21.86
C ALA A 44 18.68 -3.10 20.59
N LYS A 45 19.86 -3.43 20.07
CA LYS A 45 20.39 -2.89 18.82
C LYS A 45 19.62 -3.37 17.60
N MET A 46 19.15 -4.62 17.62
CA MET A 46 18.23 -5.18 16.63
C MET A 46 16.82 -4.64 16.83
N ARG A 47 16.37 -4.27 18.02
CA ARG A 47 15.10 -3.55 18.22
C ARG A 47 15.23 -2.08 17.83
N GLU A 48 16.40 -1.46 17.90
CA GLU A 48 16.66 -0.14 17.33
C GLU A 48 16.75 -0.22 15.80
N ASP A 49 17.50 -1.19 15.27
CA ASP A 49 17.61 -1.47 13.83
C ASP A 49 16.31 -2.01 13.24
N ASP A 50 15.51 -2.80 13.98
CA ASP A 50 14.19 -3.34 13.60
C ASP A 50 13.08 -2.34 13.93
N ALA A 51 13.15 -1.47 14.94
CA ALA A 51 12.18 -0.37 15.06
C ALA A 51 12.38 0.66 13.94
N PHE A 52 13.63 0.86 13.47
CA PHE A 52 13.88 1.61 12.24
C PHE A 52 13.55 0.80 10.97
N ARG A 53 13.81 -0.52 10.90
CA ARG A 53 13.47 -1.37 9.73
C ARG A 53 12.03 -1.94 9.70
N LEU A 54 11.26 -1.84 10.77
CA LEU A 54 9.84 -2.22 10.80
C LEU A 54 8.91 -1.02 10.60
N ILE A 55 9.45 0.20 10.70
CA ILE A 55 8.84 1.39 10.09
C ILE A 55 9.34 1.55 8.64
N HIS A 56 10.56 1.12 8.31
CA HIS A 56 11.11 1.06 6.94
C HIS A 56 11.04 -0.33 6.31
N GLY A 57 9.98 -0.63 5.57
CA GLY A 57 9.97 -1.84 4.73
C GLY A 57 8.67 -2.13 3.99
N ARG A 58 7.54 -1.54 4.43
CA ARG A 58 6.26 -1.66 3.71
C ARG A 58 6.19 -0.72 2.52
N PHE A 59 6.58 0.53 2.72
CA PHE A 59 6.48 1.56 1.69
C PHE A 59 7.81 2.27 1.46
N THR A 60 8.01 2.71 0.23
CA THR A 60 9.17 3.50 -0.17
C THR A 60 9.12 4.88 0.49
N PRO A 61 10.24 5.41 1.03
CA PRO A 61 10.27 6.75 1.59
C PRO A 61 9.82 7.83 0.60
N LEU A 62 9.16 8.89 1.08
CA LEU A 62 8.64 9.95 0.21
C LEU A 62 9.72 10.58 -0.69
N ALA A 63 10.94 10.78 -0.18
CA ALA A 63 12.04 11.34 -0.96
C ALA A 63 12.38 10.48 -2.20
N ASP A 64 12.37 9.16 -2.02
CA ASP A 64 12.64 8.21 -3.09
C ASP A 64 11.47 8.13 -4.08
N LYS A 65 10.23 8.21 -3.58
CA LYS A 65 9.02 8.34 -4.42
C LYS A 65 9.06 9.60 -5.28
N VAL A 66 9.48 10.73 -4.72
CA VAL A 66 9.64 11.99 -5.46
C VAL A 66 10.67 11.82 -6.58
N ALA A 67 11.85 11.26 -6.27
CA ALA A 67 12.89 11.03 -7.27
C ALA A 67 12.39 10.12 -8.41
N MET A 68 11.68 9.04 -8.06
CA MET A 68 11.10 8.11 -9.00
C MET A 68 10.01 8.75 -9.88
N VAL A 69 9.02 9.43 -9.29
CA VAL A 69 7.92 10.04 -10.07
C VAL A 69 8.43 11.13 -10.99
N LYS A 70 9.45 11.90 -10.58
CA LYS A 70 10.11 12.88 -11.45
C LYS A 70 10.76 12.26 -12.70
N SER A 71 11.12 10.98 -12.63
CA SER A 71 11.69 10.25 -13.77
C SER A 71 10.64 9.67 -14.72
N TRP A 72 9.36 9.68 -14.33
CA TRP A 72 8.31 9.06 -15.13
C TRP A 72 8.03 9.86 -16.42
N PRO A 73 7.77 9.16 -17.55
CA PRO A 73 7.44 9.80 -18.83
C PRO A 73 6.28 10.79 -18.75
N GLY A 74 6.50 12.01 -19.23
CA GLY A 74 5.47 13.05 -19.28
C GLY A 74 5.18 13.76 -17.95
N ILE A 75 6.04 13.58 -16.94
CA ILE A 75 6.00 14.34 -15.69
C ILE A 75 6.91 15.56 -15.77
N ASN A 76 6.38 16.71 -15.37
CA ASN A 76 7.18 17.89 -15.09
C ASN A 76 7.70 17.83 -13.64
N PRO A 77 9.03 17.83 -13.39
CA PRO A 77 9.58 17.76 -12.04
C PRO A 77 9.11 18.89 -11.11
N ASP A 78 8.86 20.08 -11.64
CA ASP A 78 8.40 21.24 -10.86
C ASP A 78 6.99 21.03 -10.29
N ASP A 79 6.13 20.30 -11.00
CA ASP A 79 4.77 19.99 -10.53
C ASP A 79 4.81 19.00 -9.34
N VAL A 80 5.79 18.09 -9.33
CA VAL A 80 6.02 17.18 -8.20
C VAL A 80 6.51 17.97 -6.98
N ASP A 81 7.47 18.89 -7.18
CA ASP A 81 7.97 19.73 -6.10
C ASP A 81 6.88 20.64 -5.53
N ALA A 82 6.05 21.24 -6.38
CA ALA A 82 4.92 22.04 -5.96
C ALA A 82 3.90 21.24 -5.15
N ALA A 83 3.60 20.00 -5.57
CA ALA A 83 2.69 19.12 -4.84
C ALA A 83 3.24 18.75 -3.44
N VAL A 84 4.55 18.47 -3.33
CA VAL A 84 5.23 18.19 -2.05
C VAL A 84 5.27 19.41 -1.15
N ALA A 85 5.57 20.59 -1.70
CA ALA A 85 5.58 21.85 -0.95
C ALA A 85 4.19 22.14 -0.36
N LEU A 86 3.13 21.98 -1.16
CA LEU A 86 1.75 22.19 -0.71
C LEU A 86 1.38 21.32 0.49
N VAL A 87 1.73 20.02 0.46
CA VAL A 87 1.40 19.10 1.57
C VAL A 87 2.30 19.27 2.80
N ARG A 88 3.47 19.89 2.63
CA ARG A 88 4.31 20.33 3.74
C ARG A 88 3.68 21.54 4.42
N GLU A 89 3.26 22.53 3.65
CA GLU A 89 2.65 23.77 4.15
C GLU A 89 1.30 23.52 4.84
N ASN A 90 0.48 22.62 4.29
CA ASN A 90 -0.84 22.35 4.86
C ASN A 90 -0.83 21.39 6.07
N GLY A 91 0.34 20.90 6.48
CA GLY A 91 0.51 20.02 7.65
C GLY A 91 0.24 18.53 7.39
N THR A 92 -0.01 18.10 6.16
CA THR A 92 -0.23 16.69 5.82
C THR A 92 0.97 15.82 6.15
N ILE A 93 2.18 16.26 5.81
CA ILE A 93 3.41 15.51 6.13
C ILE A 93 3.58 15.40 7.65
N ALA A 94 3.43 16.51 8.38
CA ALA A 94 3.56 16.50 9.84
C ALA A 94 2.51 15.60 10.52
N GLY A 95 1.26 15.64 10.06
CA GLY A 95 0.20 14.75 10.56
C GLY A 95 0.50 13.27 10.28
N PHE A 96 0.99 12.97 9.07
CA PHE A 96 1.45 11.63 8.71
C PHE A 96 2.59 11.13 9.61
N GLU A 97 3.61 11.95 9.86
CA GLU A 97 4.75 11.59 10.72
C GLU A 97 4.33 11.27 12.16
N VAL A 98 3.31 11.97 12.67
CA VAL A 98 2.75 11.72 14.02
C VAL A 98 1.93 10.43 14.06
N GLU A 99 1.13 10.15 13.03
CA GLU A 99 0.19 9.03 13.04
C GLU A 99 0.77 7.70 12.52
N SER A 100 1.71 7.74 11.58
CA SER A 100 2.27 6.54 10.92
C SER A 100 2.88 5.50 11.88
N PRO A 101 3.51 5.84 13.03
CA PRO A 101 4.04 4.81 13.93
C PRO A 101 2.96 3.89 14.52
N ASN A 102 1.71 4.35 14.59
CA ASN A 102 0.58 3.57 15.11
C ASN A 102 -0.36 3.06 14.01
N ASN A 103 -0.13 3.47 12.76
CA ASN A 103 -0.94 3.11 11.60
C ASN A 103 -0.02 2.51 10.50
N PRO A 104 0.34 1.22 10.59
CA PRO A 104 1.37 0.62 9.75
C PRO A 104 0.97 0.39 8.27
N LEU A 105 -0.25 0.77 7.88
CA LEU A 105 -0.73 0.78 6.49
C LEU A 105 -1.05 2.21 6.01
N LEU A 106 -0.70 3.22 6.79
CA LEU A 106 -0.75 4.62 6.40
C LEU A 106 0.52 4.97 5.62
N ASP A 107 0.37 5.63 4.48
CA ASP A 107 1.49 6.03 3.63
C ASP A 107 1.26 7.36 2.92
N LEU A 108 2.32 8.01 2.46
CA LEU A 108 2.26 9.15 1.54
C LEU A 108 2.44 8.66 0.10
N VAL A 109 1.44 8.89 -0.73
CA VAL A 109 1.37 8.44 -2.12
C VAL A 109 1.36 9.64 -3.04
N ILE A 110 2.13 9.59 -4.13
CA ILE A 110 2.10 10.63 -5.17
C ILE A 110 1.17 10.14 -6.29
N VAL A 111 -0.01 10.75 -6.39
CA VAL A 111 -1.03 10.42 -7.39
C VAL A 111 -0.90 11.39 -8.57
N VAL A 112 -0.77 10.86 -9.77
CA VAL A 112 -0.68 11.65 -11.01
C VAL A 112 -2.01 11.57 -11.76
N TYR A 113 -2.80 12.62 -11.70
CA TYR A 113 -4.03 12.75 -12.47
C TYR A 113 -3.72 13.25 -13.89
N ARG A 114 -4.24 12.53 -14.88
CA ARG A 114 -4.16 12.86 -16.30
C ARG A 114 -5.39 13.64 -16.74
N GLU A 115 -5.55 13.85 -18.04
CA GLU A 115 -6.63 14.65 -18.62
C GLU A 115 -8.04 14.09 -18.35
N SER A 116 -8.16 12.77 -18.15
CA SER A 116 -9.40 12.08 -17.84
C SER A 116 -9.20 10.91 -16.86
N ILE A 117 -10.32 10.36 -16.35
CA ILE A 117 -10.33 9.20 -15.46
C ILE A 117 -9.71 7.97 -16.16
N PRO A 118 -10.12 7.59 -17.40
CA PRO A 118 -9.46 6.53 -18.17
C PRO A 118 -7.97 6.78 -18.38
N ALA A 119 -7.58 8.00 -18.78
CA ALA A 119 -6.17 8.33 -19.01
C ALA A 119 -5.34 8.17 -17.72
N THR A 120 -5.93 8.49 -16.57
CA THR A 120 -5.28 8.33 -15.25
C THR A 120 -5.13 6.86 -14.88
N LEU A 121 -6.17 6.05 -15.09
CA LEU A 121 -6.14 4.61 -14.86
C LEU A 121 -5.07 3.93 -15.73
N LEU A 122 -5.07 4.21 -17.04
CA LEU A 122 -4.10 3.65 -17.98
C LEU A 122 -2.67 4.08 -17.64
N TYR A 123 -2.46 5.36 -17.32
CA TYR A 123 -1.15 5.87 -16.93
C TYR A 123 -0.62 5.18 -15.64
N GLY A 124 -1.46 5.04 -14.62
CA GLY A 124 -1.10 4.33 -13.38
C GLY A 124 -0.83 2.84 -13.62
N ARG A 125 -1.64 2.19 -14.46
CA ARG A 125 -1.45 0.80 -14.90
C ARG A 125 -0.13 0.61 -15.63
N ASP A 126 0.23 1.49 -16.56
CA ASP A 126 1.49 1.38 -17.31
C ASP A 126 2.70 1.51 -16.37
N ARG A 127 2.65 2.42 -15.40
CA ARG A 127 3.70 2.53 -14.36
C ARG A 127 3.77 1.29 -13.47
N PHE A 128 2.61 0.71 -13.14
CA PHE A 128 2.53 -0.51 -12.35
C PHE A 128 3.14 -1.69 -13.14
N MET A 129 2.75 -1.87 -14.39
CA MET A 129 3.29 -2.90 -15.29
C MET A 129 4.81 -2.75 -15.49
N GLU A 130 5.32 -1.54 -15.68
CA GLU A 130 6.78 -1.29 -15.76
C GLU A 130 7.51 -1.68 -14.48
N THR A 131 6.88 -1.51 -13.32
CA THR A 131 7.50 -1.82 -12.02
C THR A 131 7.60 -3.33 -11.78
N PHE A 132 6.61 -4.10 -12.23
CA PHE A 132 6.53 -5.54 -12.00
C PHE A 132 6.96 -6.40 -13.21
N GLU A 133 7.21 -5.76 -14.36
CA GLU A 133 7.73 -6.37 -15.59
C GLU A 133 7.01 -7.69 -15.95
N GLY A 134 7.76 -8.76 -16.24
CA GLY A 134 7.25 -10.10 -16.57
C GLY A 134 6.55 -10.83 -15.43
N HIS A 135 6.36 -10.18 -14.27
CA HIS A 135 5.62 -10.68 -13.11
C HIS A 135 4.32 -9.90 -12.90
N TYR A 136 3.65 -9.56 -14.00
CA TYR A 136 2.38 -8.84 -14.04
C TYR A 136 1.30 -9.65 -14.74
N ALA A 137 0.15 -9.74 -14.09
CA ALA A 137 -1.08 -10.30 -14.66
C ALA A 137 -2.19 -9.24 -14.66
N GLU A 138 -3.13 -9.38 -15.58
CA GLU A 138 -4.33 -8.55 -15.60
C GLU A 138 -5.49 -9.27 -16.27
N TRP A 139 -6.69 -8.73 -16.09
CA TRP A 139 -7.83 -9.12 -16.90
C TRP A 139 -7.71 -8.54 -18.32
N ALA A 140 -6.86 -9.15 -19.15
CA ALA A 140 -6.47 -8.63 -20.47
C ALA A 140 -7.65 -8.27 -21.38
N GLU A 141 -8.75 -9.04 -21.35
CA GLU A 141 -9.94 -8.76 -22.17
C GLU A 141 -10.65 -7.45 -21.76
N ALA A 142 -10.70 -7.15 -20.46
CA ALA A 142 -11.30 -5.91 -19.95
C ALA A 142 -10.54 -4.68 -20.44
N TYR A 143 -9.21 -4.72 -20.36
CA TYR A 143 -8.35 -3.60 -20.74
C TYR A 143 -8.17 -3.50 -22.26
N ALA A 144 -8.09 -4.63 -22.98
CA ALA A 144 -7.97 -4.66 -24.44
C ALA A 144 -9.25 -4.22 -25.17
N SER A 145 -10.41 -4.53 -24.61
CA SER A 145 -11.69 -4.19 -25.27
C SER A 145 -12.07 -2.72 -25.12
N GLY A 146 -11.34 -1.94 -24.32
CA GLY A 146 -11.43 -0.49 -24.22
C GLY A 146 -11.66 0.01 -22.79
N VAL A 147 -10.77 0.88 -22.34
CA VAL A 147 -10.89 1.72 -21.13
C VAL A 147 -11.10 3.16 -21.62
N ASP A 148 -12.34 3.63 -21.60
CA ASP A 148 -12.74 4.94 -22.13
C ASP A 148 -13.73 5.64 -21.18
N ASP A 149 -14.08 6.89 -21.49
CA ASP A 149 -14.94 7.72 -20.63
C ASP A 149 -16.37 7.17 -20.51
N GLU A 150 -16.79 6.23 -21.37
CA GLU A 150 -18.09 5.55 -21.28
C GLU A 150 -18.05 4.32 -20.35
N ARG A 151 -16.84 3.89 -19.97
CA ARG A 151 -16.60 2.61 -19.28
C ARG A 151 -15.90 2.75 -17.96
N VAL A 152 -15.20 3.85 -17.72
CA VAL A 152 -14.59 4.15 -16.42
C VAL A 152 -15.20 5.39 -15.81
N GLU A 153 -15.80 5.23 -14.64
CA GLU A 153 -16.33 6.34 -13.87
C GLU A 153 -15.89 6.28 -12.42
N LEU A 154 -15.82 7.45 -11.79
CA LEU A 154 -15.67 7.53 -10.35
C LEU A 154 -17.02 7.28 -9.68
N ILE A 155 -17.06 6.40 -8.68
CA ILE A 155 -18.29 6.12 -7.94
C ILE A 155 -18.65 7.28 -7.01
N PRO A 156 -19.92 7.36 -6.56
CA PRO A 156 -20.33 8.29 -5.50
C PRO A 156 -19.46 8.14 -4.24
N GLY A 157 -18.86 9.24 -3.78
CA GLY A 157 -17.98 9.23 -2.61
C GLY A 157 -16.49 9.19 -2.92
N ALA A 158 -16.09 9.12 -4.19
CA ALA A 158 -14.72 9.42 -4.61
C ALA A 158 -14.35 10.88 -4.29
N ARG A 159 -13.06 11.17 -4.16
CA ARG A 159 -12.57 12.55 -4.21
C ARG A 159 -12.87 13.17 -5.58
N LYS A 160 -13.00 14.50 -5.62
CA LYS A 160 -13.18 15.22 -6.88
C LYS A 160 -11.94 15.03 -7.76
N PHE A 161 -12.15 14.47 -8.95
CA PHE A 161 -11.13 14.36 -10.00
C PHE A 161 -10.58 15.75 -10.38
N ARG A 162 -9.27 15.85 -10.54
CA ARG A 162 -8.58 17.09 -10.93
C ARG A 162 -7.69 16.82 -12.15
N PRO A 163 -8.14 17.15 -13.37
CA PRO A 163 -7.41 16.80 -14.58
C PRO A 163 -6.03 17.46 -14.61
N ASN A 164 -5.03 16.73 -15.11
CA ASN A 164 -3.65 17.21 -15.30
C ASN A 164 -3.02 17.80 -14.03
N THR A 165 -3.11 17.08 -12.91
CA THR A 165 -2.53 17.51 -11.63
C THR A 165 -1.73 16.41 -10.97
N ILE A 166 -0.72 16.78 -10.19
CA ILE A 166 -0.02 15.88 -9.29
C ILE A 166 -0.44 16.21 -7.86
N GLN A 167 -0.73 15.20 -7.06
CA GLN A 167 -1.07 15.36 -5.65
C GLN A 167 -0.24 14.41 -4.80
N VAL A 168 0.13 14.87 -3.61
CA VAL A 168 0.60 13.99 -2.54
C VAL A 168 -0.58 13.77 -1.59
N GLN A 169 -0.90 12.52 -1.30
CA GLN A 169 -2.02 12.13 -0.47
C GLN A 169 -1.52 11.25 0.67
N ALA A 170 -1.99 11.47 1.89
CA ALA A 170 -1.85 10.49 2.95
C ALA A 170 -2.98 9.47 2.82
N VAL A 171 -2.64 8.21 2.61
CA VAL A 171 -3.58 7.13 2.27
C VAL A 171 -3.48 6.04 3.31
N ASP A 172 -4.62 5.71 3.91
CA ASP A 172 -4.76 4.59 4.83
C ASP A 172 -5.21 3.36 4.03
N PHE A 173 -4.25 2.50 3.67
CA PHE A 173 -4.47 1.26 2.93
C PHE A 173 -5.09 0.15 3.79
N GLY A 174 -5.20 0.33 5.10
CA GLY A 174 -5.89 -0.59 6.01
C GLY A 174 -7.34 -0.21 6.25
N ALA A 175 -7.79 0.94 5.75
CA ALA A 175 -9.13 1.42 5.99
C ALA A 175 -10.18 0.48 5.38
N ASN A 176 -11.29 0.31 6.13
CA ASN A 176 -12.42 -0.52 5.72
C ASN A 176 -12.00 -1.96 5.36
N TRP A 177 -10.97 -2.48 6.00
CA TRP A 177 -10.58 -3.88 5.91
C TRP A 177 -11.17 -4.67 7.07
N ASP A 178 -12.02 -5.64 6.77
CA ASP A 178 -12.52 -6.62 7.73
C ASP A 178 -12.43 -8.01 7.08
N PRO A 179 -11.36 -8.78 7.34
CA PRO A 179 -11.17 -10.08 6.70
C PRO A 179 -12.21 -11.13 7.15
N GLN A 180 -12.84 -10.95 8.32
CA GLN A 180 -13.83 -11.91 8.83
C GLN A 180 -15.22 -11.65 8.27
N ARG A 181 -15.67 -10.40 8.29
CA ARG A 181 -17.02 -10.03 7.87
C ARG A 181 -17.08 -9.58 6.42
N GLY A 182 -15.98 -9.09 5.86
CA GLY A 182 -15.94 -8.40 4.58
C GLY A 182 -16.75 -7.10 4.60
N ASN A 183 -16.58 -6.28 3.57
CA ASN A 183 -17.32 -5.02 3.41
C ASN A 183 -18.08 -4.97 2.09
N VAL A 184 -19.11 -4.13 2.02
CA VAL A 184 -19.85 -3.85 0.79
C VAL A 184 -19.60 -2.40 0.41
N LEU A 185 -19.16 -2.16 -0.84
CA LEU A 185 -18.73 -0.83 -1.28
C LEU A 185 -19.81 0.24 -1.04
N SER A 186 -21.07 -0.08 -1.34
CA SER A 186 -22.21 0.83 -1.14
C SER A 186 -22.45 1.25 0.32
N GLU A 187 -22.00 0.46 1.31
CA GLU A 187 -22.09 0.81 2.73
C GLU A 187 -20.97 1.74 3.15
N VAL A 188 -19.75 1.48 2.67
CA VAL A 188 -18.58 2.35 2.91
C VAL A 188 -18.77 3.71 2.25
N GLN A 189 -19.29 3.75 1.02
CA GLN A 189 -19.59 5.01 0.30
C GLN A 189 -20.54 5.94 1.07
N LYS A 190 -21.50 5.39 1.81
CA LYS A 190 -22.46 6.18 2.60
C LYS A 190 -21.81 6.86 3.81
N THR A 191 -20.78 6.24 4.40
CA THR A 191 -20.17 6.72 5.65
C THR A 191 -18.90 7.52 5.42
N GLN A 192 -18.21 7.30 4.29
CA GLN A 192 -16.91 7.91 3.99
C GLN A 192 -16.90 8.67 2.65
N GLY A 193 -18.05 9.23 2.27
CA GLY A 193 -18.18 10.05 1.07
C GLY A 193 -17.13 11.17 1.02
N GLY A 194 -16.44 11.28 -0.11
CA GLY A 194 -15.37 12.25 -0.38
C GLY A 194 -14.00 11.85 0.18
N LYS A 195 -13.87 10.67 0.79
CA LYS A 195 -12.62 10.20 1.40
C LYS A 195 -12.04 8.95 0.75
N LEU A 196 -12.82 8.19 -0.01
CA LEU A 196 -12.31 7.01 -0.73
C LEU A 196 -11.18 7.43 -1.68
N ALA A 197 -10.06 6.71 -1.61
CA ALA A 197 -8.92 6.91 -2.47
C ALA A 197 -9.18 6.24 -3.83
N ASP A 198 -8.95 6.97 -4.93
CA ASP A 198 -9.27 6.52 -6.28
C ASP A 198 -8.15 5.67 -6.90
N PHE A 199 -7.12 6.32 -7.40
CA PHE A 199 -6.00 5.70 -8.11
C PHE A 199 -4.82 5.38 -7.19
N ALA A 200 -4.93 5.70 -5.90
CA ALA A 200 -3.81 5.62 -4.95
C ALA A 200 -3.18 4.22 -4.87
N GLY A 201 -3.97 3.15 -5.01
CA GLY A 201 -3.44 1.78 -5.03
C GLY A 201 -2.44 1.54 -6.15
N LEU A 202 -2.75 1.94 -7.39
CA LEU A 202 -1.85 1.77 -8.55
C LEU A 202 -0.56 2.54 -8.40
N PHE A 203 -0.68 3.81 -8.03
CA PHE A 203 0.48 4.67 -7.87
C PHE A 203 1.35 4.21 -6.71
N ASN A 204 0.75 3.79 -5.60
CA ASN A 204 1.50 3.25 -4.48
C ASN A 204 2.20 1.93 -4.85
N ALA A 205 1.52 1.01 -5.53
CA ALA A 205 2.13 -0.25 -5.95
C ALA A 205 3.33 -0.02 -6.88
N SER A 206 3.21 0.92 -7.82
CA SER A 206 4.31 1.34 -8.70
C SER A 206 5.48 1.99 -7.94
N GLN A 207 5.18 2.66 -6.83
CA GLN A 207 6.17 3.36 -6.01
C GLN A 207 6.77 2.48 -4.91
N SER A 208 6.10 1.39 -4.53
CA SER A 208 6.41 0.54 -3.40
C SER A 208 6.14 -0.94 -3.76
N PRO A 209 6.86 -1.54 -4.73
CA PRO A 209 6.50 -2.88 -5.23
C PRO A 209 6.49 -3.97 -4.15
N LYS A 210 7.38 -3.84 -3.17
CA LYS A 210 7.45 -4.73 -1.99
C LYS A 210 6.14 -4.78 -1.19
N TRP A 211 5.30 -3.76 -1.25
CA TRP A 211 3.99 -3.76 -0.60
C TRP A 211 3.07 -4.82 -1.20
N VAL A 212 3.02 -4.94 -2.53
CA VAL A 212 2.20 -5.96 -3.21
C VAL A 212 2.75 -7.36 -2.88
N GLU A 213 4.07 -7.53 -2.87
CA GLU A 213 4.69 -8.81 -2.47
C GLU A 213 4.34 -9.22 -1.03
N GLN A 214 4.08 -8.25 -0.16
CA GLN A 214 3.72 -8.46 1.24
C GLN A 214 2.23 -8.74 1.47
N MET A 215 1.36 -8.55 0.47
CA MET A 215 -0.06 -8.90 0.57
C MET A 215 -0.20 -10.39 0.91
N ASP A 216 -0.87 -10.64 2.04
CA ASP A 216 -1.07 -11.98 2.60
C ASP A 216 -2.49 -12.17 3.15
N GLU A 217 -3.39 -11.21 2.92
CA GLU A 217 -4.79 -11.20 3.36
C GLU A 217 -4.98 -11.25 4.89
N VAL A 218 -3.90 -11.20 5.67
CA VAL A 218 -3.90 -11.35 7.14
C VAL A 218 -3.29 -10.14 7.83
N ASN A 219 -2.15 -9.67 7.35
CA ASN A 219 -1.40 -8.52 7.86
C ASN A 219 -1.37 -7.35 6.87
N VAL A 220 -1.50 -7.65 5.58
CA VAL A 220 -1.58 -6.67 4.50
C VAL A 220 -2.75 -7.04 3.59
N PRO A 221 -3.77 -6.16 3.46
CA PRO A 221 -4.93 -6.41 2.63
C PRO A 221 -4.58 -6.30 1.14
N GLU A 222 -5.34 -7.02 0.33
CA GLU A 222 -5.52 -6.66 -1.07
C GLU A 222 -6.24 -5.30 -1.13
N THR A 223 -5.95 -4.48 -2.14
CA THR A 223 -6.52 -3.12 -2.20
C THR A 223 -7.41 -2.96 -3.39
N ILE A 224 -8.69 -2.71 -3.13
CA ILE A 224 -9.59 -2.20 -4.15
C ILE A 224 -9.09 -0.82 -4.53
N LEU A 225 -8.96 -0.57 -5.84
CA LEU A 225 -8.87 0.78 -6.40
C LEU A 225 -10.23 1.42 -6.18
N ALA A 226 -10.43 1.81 -4.93
CA ALA A 226 -11.71 2.26 -4.45
C ALA A 226 -12.13 3.44 -5.31
N ALA A 227 -13.41 3.71 -5.32
CA ALA A 227 -13.91 4.81 -6.10
C ALA A 227 -13.92 4.67 -7.63
N LEU A 228 -13.58 3.52 -8.23
CA LEU A 228 -13.67 3.29 -9.69
C LEU A 228 -14.66 2.18 -10.06
N LEU A 229 -15.38 2.41 -11.16
CA LEU A 229 -16.16 1.39 -11.87
C LEU A 229 -15.58 1.17 -13.26
N LEU A 230 -15.42 -0.09 -13.64
CA LEU A 230 -15.05 -0.54 -14.98
C LEU A 230 -16.20 -1.38 -15.57
N SER A 231 -16.69 -0.97 -16.74
CA SER A 231 -17.65 -1.74 -17.52
C SER A 231 -16.92 -2.65 -18.51
N VAL A 232 -16.93 -3.95 -18.26
CA VAL A 232 -16.26 -4.93 -19.13
C VAL A 232 -17.20 -5.47 -20.20
N PRO A 233 -16.78 -5.45 -21.49
CA PRO A 233 -17.59 -6.00 -22.58
C PRO A 233 -17.97 -7.46 -22.36
N HIS A 234 -19.14 -7.85 -22.87
CA HIS A 234 -19.65 -9.23 -22.84
C HIS A 234 -19.98 -9.82 -21.45
N CYS A 235 -19.65 -9.15 -20.35
CA CYS A 235 -20.01 -9.59 -18.99
C CYS A 235 -21.43 -9.19 -18.52
N GLY A 236 -22.21 -8.48 -19.35
CA GLY A 236 -23.64 -8.21 -19.12
C GLY A 236 -23.98 -7.30 -17.93
N VAL A 237 -23.02 -6.92 -17.09
CA VAL A 237 -23.23 -6.09 -15.89
C VAL A 237 -22.18 -4.99 -15.80
N ARG A 238 -22.62 -3.72 -15.79
CA ARG A 238 -21.78 -2.54 -15.52
C ARG A 238 -21.43 -2.47 -14.03
N SER A 239 -20.42 -3.17 -13.53
CA SER A 239 -20.17 -3.15 -12.07
C SER A 239 -18.83 -3.73 -11.60
N TYR A 240 -17.71 -3.62 -12.31
CA TYR A 240 -16.44 -4.09 -11.72
C TYR A 240 -15.71 -2.96 -10.99
N SER A 241 -15.28 -3.20 -9.75
CA SER A 241 -14.32 -2.31 -9.08
C SER A 241 -12.94 -2.92 -9.27
N PRO A 242 -12.01 -2.21 -9.93
CA PRO A 242 -10.65 -2.71 -10.11
C PRO A 242 -9.92 -2.83 -8.77
N ASP A 243 -8.95 -3.71 -8.72
CA ASP A 243 -8.21 -3.98 -7.50
C ASP A 243 -6.83 -4.58 -7.76
N ILE A 244 -5.99 -4.52 -6.73
CA ILE A 244 -4.61 -4.99 -6.77
C ILE A 244 -4.45 -6.10 -5.73
N TRP A 245 -3.96 -7.25 -6.19
CA TRP A 245 -3.59 -8.37 -5.33
C TRP A 245 -2.33 -9.08 -5.82
N ARG A 246 -1.85 -10.02 -5.00
CA ARG A 246 -0.74 -10.91 -5.32
C ARG A 246 -1.28 -12.25 -5.82
N HIS A 247 -1.01 -12.59 -7.07
CA HIS A 247 -1.41 -13.87 -7.65
C HIS A 247 -0.57 -15.04 -7.08
N SER A 248 -1.13 -16.24 -7.10
CA SER A 248 -0.55 -17.47 -6.51
C SER A 248 0.86 -17.85 -7.03
N GLY A 249 1.29 -17.27 -8.17
CA GLY A 249 2.64 -17.41 -8.73
C GLY A 249 3.67 -16.40 -8.19
N GLY A 250 3.30 -15.50 -7.29
CA GLY A 250 4.13 -14.39 -6.83
C GLY A 250 4.08 -13.15 -7.73
N GLU A 251 3.18 -13.14 -8.71
CA GLU A 251 2.97 -12.05 -9.66
C GLU A 251 2.02 -11.00 -9.07
N ALA A 252 2.18 -9.75 -9.49
CA ALA A 252 1.24 -8.69 -9.17
C ALA A 252 0.10 -8.70 -10.19
N GLU A 253 -1.14 -8.59 -9.72
CA GLU A 253 -2.31 -8.63 -10.61
C GLU A 253 -3.15 -7.36 -10.50
N LEU A 254 -3.65 -6.91 -11.65
CA LEU A 254 -4.68 -5.86 -11.75
C LEU A 254 -5.99 -6.48 -12.26
N GLY A 255 -6.90 -6.75 -11.33
CA GLY A 255 -8.15 -7.47 -11.56
C GLY A 255 -9.39 -6.58 -11.48
N GLY A 256 -10.53 -7.22 -11.23
CA GLY A 256 -11.75 -6.53 -10.85
C GLY A 256 -12.82 -7.46 -10.30
N TYR A 257 -13.61 -6.94 -9.36
CA TYR A 257 -14.70 -7.68 -8.71
C TYR A 257 -16.06 -7.01 -8.89
N HIS A 258 -17.13 -7.79 -8.89
CA HIS A 258 -18.50 -7.26 -8.97
C HIS A 258 -18.87 -6.36 -7.76
N ILE A 259 -19.45 -5.18 -8.01
CA ILE A 259 -19.78 -4.17 -6.99
C ILE A 259 -20.81 -4.62 -5.96
N GLY A 260 -21.70 -5.54 -6.35
CA GLY A 260 -22.73 -6.12 -5.49
C GLY A 260 -22.21 -7.18 -4.54
N SER A 261 -20.94 -7.58 -4.70
CA SER A 261 -20.32 -8.60 -3.87
C SER A 261 -19.87 -8.05 -2.52
N ARG A 262 -19.70 -8.99 -1.59
CA ARG A 262 -19.02 -8.73 -0.33
C ARG A 262 -17.53 -8.95 -0.54
N PHE A 263 -16.74 -7.95 -0.22
CA PHE A 263 -15.29 -7.92 -0.40
C PHE A 263 -14.64 -8.38 0.90
N HIS A 264 -14.36 -9.67 1.00
CA HIS A 264 -13.54 -10.24 2.06
C HIS A 264 -12.07 -9.92 1.78
N VAL A 265 -11.25 -9.82 2.82
CA VAL A 265 -9.77 -9.62 2.78
C VAL A 265 -9.26 -8.38 2.05
N LEU A 266 -10.13 -7.64 1.38
CA LEU A 266 -9.88 -6.42 0.64
C LEU A 266 -10.07 -5.19 1.53
N SER A 267 -9.19 -4.20 1.35
CA SER A 267 -9.36 -2.86 1.88
C SER A 267 -9.96 -1.92 0.83
N MET A 268 -10.65 -0.89 1.32
CA MET A 268 -11.08 0.26 0.51
C MET A 268 -10.37 1.47 1.09
N ALA A 269 -9.19 1.73 0.53
CA ALA A 269 -8.28 2.74 1.03
C ALA A 269 -8.95 4.13 1.06
N VAL A 270 -8.58 4.93 2.07
CA VAL A 270 -9.10 6.30 2.22
C VAL A 270 -7.99 7.31 2.31
N VAL A 271 -8.22 8.48 1.74
CA VAL A 271 -7.36 9.64 1.91
C VAL A 271 -7.63 10.25 3.28
N ARG A 272 -6.61 10.27 4.13
CA ARG A 272 -6.61 10.94 5.42
C ARG A 272 -6.36 12.43 5.22
N GLU A 273 -7.20 13.25 5.82
CA GLU A 273 -7.02 14.70 5.84
C GLU A 273 -6.42 15.10 7.18
N PHE A 274 -5.28 15.76 7.11
CA PHE A 274 -4.68 16.41 8.26
C PHE A 274 -4.84 17.91 8.08
N HIS A 275 -5.20 18.58 9.17
CA HIS A 275 -5.26 20.03 9.20
C HIS A 275 -4.37 20.49 10.34
N TRP A 276 -3.47 21.43 10.03
CA TRP A 276 -2.76 22.15 11.07
C TRP A 276 -3.77 22.99 11.87
N ARG A 277 -3.72 22.89 13.21
CA ARG A 277 -4.44 23.79 14.13
C ARG A 277 -3.67 25.07 14.37
#